data_AF-A0A7T4R1M4-F1
#
_entry.id   AF-A0A7T4R1M4-F1
#
_cell.length_a   1.000
_cell.length_b   1.000
_cell.length_c   1.000
_cell.angle_alpha   90.00
_cell.angle_beta   90.00
_cell.angle_gamma   90.00
#
_symmetry.space_group_name_H-M   'P 1'
#
loop_
_entity.id
_entity.type
_entity.pdbx_description
1 polymer ?
#
loop_
_entity_poly.entity_id
_entity_poly.type
_entity_poly.pdbx_seq_one_letter_code
_entity_poly.pdbx_strand_id
1 'polypeptide(L)'
;MFLRYLDAAPQGEALVLRNATSWRVELLVLNNNDDSCSLVALSGHDGAGAEKVKLQGPYQHRDVALAARSAVAAQLLESGFAIDEDALSQWRVMAQRYIKELRARRALHTPDCSFDPKDVL
;
A
#
# COMPACT_ATOMS: atom_id res chain seq x y z
N MET A 1 26.44 -13.52 0.47
CA MET A 1 25.79 -12.40 1.17
C MET A 1 26.23 -11.13 0.49
N PHE A 2 25.31 -10.43 -0.19
CA PHE A 2 25.19 -8.97 -0.40
C PHE A 2 24.17 -8.73 -1.53
N LEU A 3 23.22 -7.85 -1.23
CA LEU A 3 21.94 -7.63 -1.93
C LEU A 3 22.14 -7.22 -3.39
N ARG A 4 21.51 -7.96 -4.31
CA ARG A 4 21.39 -7.58 -5.72
C ARG A 4 20.36 -6.45 -5.84
N TYR A 5 20.88 -5.24 -6.02
CA TYR A 5 20.35 -4.15 -6.86
C TYR A 5 18.83 -4.17 -7.11
N LEU A 6 18.09 -3.54 -6.19
CA LEU A 6 16.79 -2.91 -6.47
C LEU A 6 17.04 -1.42 -6.79
N ASP A 7 17.94 -1.13 -7.73
CA ASP A 7 18.15 0.23 -8.21
C ASP A 7 17.52 0.39 -9.59
N ALA A 8 16.61 1.35 -9.68
CA ALA A 8 15.75 1.73 -10.81
C ALA A 8 14.47 0.91 -11.02
N ALA A 9 13.49 1.07 -10.13
CA ALA A 9 12.07 0.88 -10.48
C ALA A 9 11.28 2.19 -10.20
N PRO A 10 10.71 2.84 -11.22
CA PRO A 10 10.09 4.16 -11.12
C PRO A 10 8.72 4.05 -10.45
N GLN A 11 8.58 4.20 -9.13
CA GLN A 11 7.26 4.09 -8.47
C GLN A 11 6.40 2.85 -8.91
N GLY A 12 7.02 1.74 -9.29
CA GLY A 12 6.36 0.54 -9.85
C GLY A 12 7.08 -0.71 -9.34
N GLU A 13 6.49 -1.87 -9.17
CA GLU A 13 5.19 -2.38 -9.60
C GLU A 13 4.30 -2.72 -8.40
N ALA A 14 2.99 -2.71 -8.65
CA ALA A 14 2.07 -3.41 -7.75
C ALA A 14 2.49 -4.88 -7.70
N LEU A 15 2.58 -5.46 -6.51
CA LEU A 15 2.73 -6.90 -6.42
C LEU A 15 1.35 -7.51 -6.64
N VAL A 16 1.22 -8.25 -7.74
CA VAL A 16 -0.03 -8.92 -8.10
C VAL A 16 0.04 -10.36 -7.64
N LEU A 17 -1.02 -10.82 -6.98
CA LEU A 17 -1.21 -12.21 -6.61
C LEU A 17 -2.55 -12.72 -7.10
N ARG A 18 -2.62 -14.00 -7.45
CA ARG A 18 -3.84 -14.68 -7.88
C ARG A 18 -3.98 -16.02 -7.18
N ASN A 19 -5.21 -16.49 -6.99
CA ASN A 19 -5.46 -17.86 -6.56
C ASN A 19 -6.16 -18.67 -7.66
N ALA A 20 -6.37 -19.96 -7.39
CA ALA A 20 -7.06 -20.87 -8.32
C ALA A 20 -8.51 -20.48 -8.64
N THR A 21 -9.15 -19.65 -7.81
CA THR A 21 -10.53 -19.18 -8.02
C THR A 21 -10.60 -17.87 -8.81
N SER A 22 -9.54 -17.48 -9.50
CA SER A 22 -9.43 -16.19 -10.21
C SER A 22 -9.62 -14.95 -9.31
N TRP A 23 -9.39 -15.11 -8.00
CA TRP A 23 -9.34 -13.99 -7.07
C TRP A 23 -7.99 -13.30 -7.21
N ARG A 24 -8.01 -12.00 -7.51
CA ARG A 24 -6.83 -11.17 -7.72
C ARG A 24 -6.60 -10.29 -6.50
N VAL A 25 -5.34 -10.12 -6.12
CA VAL A 25 -4.90 -9.19 -5.08
C VAL A 25 -3.79 -8.31 -5.65
N GLU A 26 -3.89 -6.99 -5.47
CA GLU A 26 -2.84 -6.05 -5.83
C GLU A 26 -2.36 -5.32 -4.57
N LEU A 27 -1.05 -5.37 -4.33
CA LEU A 27 -0.40 -4.70 -3.21
C LEU A 27 0.46 -3.54 -3.73
N LEU A 28 0.06 -2.31 -3.40
CA LEU A 28 0.71 -1.08 -3.85
C LEU A 28 1.25 -0.29 -2.66
N VAL A 29 2.51 0.13 -2.72
CA VAL A 29 3.08 1.10 -1.78
C VAL A 29 3.02 2.48 -2.41
N LEU A 30 2.22 3.37 -1.83
CA LEU A 30 1.96 4.71 -2.33
C LEU A 30 2.38 5.74 -1.28
N ASN A 31 3.00 6.84 -1.71
CA ASN A 31 3.38 7.92 -0.80
C ASN A 31 2.11 8.63 -0.30
N ASN A 32 2.07 9.04 0.96
CA ASN A 32 1.14 10.08 1.41
C ASN A 32 1.81 11.44 1.09
N ASN A 33 1.13 12.58 1.07
CA ASN A 33 1.74 13.85 0.59
C ASN A 33 2.89 14.40 1.49
N ASP A 34 3.29 13.65 2.49
CA ASP A 34 4.41 13.86 3.40
C ASP A 34 5.56 12.89 3.06
N ASP A 35 6.59 12.84 3.90
CA ASP A 35 7.67 11.84 3.75
C ASP A 35 7.24 10.41 4.14
N SER A 36 5.93 10.16 4.33
CA SER A 36 5.40 8.85 4.71
C SER A 36 4.80 8.08 3.52
N CYS A 37 4.70 6.77 3.67
CA CYS A 37 4.10 5.86 2.71
C CYS A 37 2.95 5.06 3.32
N SER A 38 2.04 4.56 2.49
CA SER A 38 0.98 3.63 2.87
C SER A 38 0.98 2.43 1.94
N LEU A 39 0.68 1.26 2.50
CA LEU A 39 0.39 0.05 1.75
C LEU A 39 -1.11 -0.01 1.46
N VAL A 40 -1.47 -0.17 0.20
CA VAL A 40 -2.84 -0.40 -0.28
C VAL A 40 -2.94 -1.83 -0.79
N ALA A 41 -3.84 -2.60 -0.22
CA ALA A 41 -4.20 -3.93 -0.69
C ALA A 41 -5.60 -3.88 -1.30
N LEU A 42 -5.68 -4.19 -2.59
CA LEU A 42 -6.92 -4.26 -3.35
C LEU A 42 -7.18 -5.72 -3.71
N SER A 43 -8.41 -6.20 -3.59
CA SER A 43 -8.74 -7.57 -3.98
C SER A 43 -10.15 -7.72 -4.53
N GLY A 44 -10.35 -8.69 -5.41
CA GLY A 44 -11.61 -8.93 -6.11
C GLY A 44 -11.45 -9.95 -7.23
N HIS A 45 -12.57 -10.28 -7.89
CA HIS A 45 -12.53 -11.12 -9.08
C HIS A 45 -11.90 -10.39 -10.28
N ASP A 46 -11.24 -11.15 -11.16
CA ASP A 46 -10.66 -10.60 -12.39
C ASP A 46 -11.75 -10.04 -13.32
N GLY A 47 -11.48 -8.92 -13.98
CA GLY A 47 -12.41 -8.28 -14.93
C GLY A 47 -13.43 -7.31 -14.33
N ALA A 48 -13.43 -7.09 -13.00
CA ALA A 48 -14.23 -6.07 -12.32
C ALA A 48 -13.35 -5.07 -11.54
N GLY A 49 -13.98 -4.06 -10.94
CA GLY A 49 -13.30 -3.19 -9.97
C GLY A 49 -12.95 -3.97 -8.69
N ALA A 50 -11.94 -3.50 -7.95
CA ALA A 50 -11.59 -4.10 -6.66
C ALA A 50 -12.81 -4.11 -5.72
N GLU A 51 -13.16 -5.28 -5.21
CA GLU A 51 -14.29 -5.45 -4.28
C GLU A 51 -13.93 -5.05 -2.86
N LYS A 52 -12.68 -5.30 -2.46
CA LYS A 52 -12.18 -5.06 -1.11
C LYS A 52 -10.93 -4.21 -1.16
N VAL A 53 -10.87 -3.24 -0.25
CA VAL A 53 -9.72 -2.34 -0.08
C VAL A 53 -9.30 -2.34 1.37
N LYS A 54 -8.02 -2.57 1.62
CA LYS A 54 -7.38 -2.38 2.92
C LYS A 54 -6.19 -1.44 2.79
N LEU A 55 -6.04 -0.56 3.77
CA LEU A 55 -4.95 0.40 3.87
C LEU A 55 -4.17 0.14 5.15
N GLN A 56 -2.84 0.14 5.09
CA GLN A 56 -1.95 0.09 6.24
C GLN A 56 -0.94 1.25 6.18
N GLY A 57 -0.66 1.85 7.33
CA GLY A 57 0.21 3.02 7.47
C GLY A 57 -0.44 4.15 8.28
N PRO A 58 0.21 5.32 8.40
CA PRO A 58 1.40 5.73 7.64
C PRO A 58 2.69 5.06 8.15
N TYR A 59 3.57 4.69 7.22
CA TYR A 59 4.94 4.26 7.48
C TYR A 59 5.89 5.42 7.20
N GLN A 60 6.74 5.78 8.16
CA GLN A 60 7.71 6.88 7.97
C GLN A 60 8.79 6.55 6.94
N HIS A 61 9.12 5.26 6.78
CA HIS A 61 10.14 4.82 5.84
C HIS A 61 9.55 3.88 4.81
N ARG A 62 9.94 4.09 3.55
CA ARG A 62 9.51 3.26 2.42
C ARG A 62 9.89 1.79 2.62
N ASP A 63 11.06 1.52 3.19
CA ASP A 63 11.53 0.16 3.45
C ASP A 63 10.62 -0.61 4.39
N VAL A 64 10.05 0.08 5.40
CA VAL A 64 9.06 -0.52 6.32
C VAL A 64 7.76 -0.84 5.59
N ALA A 65 7.33 0.02 4.66
CA ALA A 65 6.15 -0.25 3.83
C ALA A 65 6.39 -1.42 2.86
N LEU A 66 7.60 -1.57 2.32
CA LEU A 66 8.00 -2.70 1.47
C LEU A 66 8.10 -4.00 2.28
N ALA A 67 8.61 -3.95 3.51
CA ALA A 67 8.62 -5.09 4.43
C ALA A 67 7.19 -5.53 4.78
N ALA A 68 6.30 -4.58 5.08
CA ALA A 68 4.89 -4.85 5.31
C ALA A 68 4.22 -5.47 4.07
N ARG A 69 4.50 -4.95 2.87
CA ARG A 69 4.03 -5.55 1.60
C ARG A 69 4.47 -7.02 1.48
N SER A 70 5.74 -7.28 1.77
CA SER A 70 6.32 -8.62 1.66
C SER A 70 5.75 -9.58 2.70
N ALA A 71 5.50 -9.11 3.92
CA ALA A 71 4.84 -9.89 4.97
C ALA A 71 3.40 -10.25 4.59
N VAL A 72 2.63 -9.30 4.04
CA VAL A 72 1.28 -9.57 3.54
C VAL A 72 1.31 -10.54 2.36
N ALA A 73 2.27 -10.40 1.45
CA ALA A 73 2.44 -11.33 0.34
C ALA A 73 2.73 -12.76 0.82
N ALA A 74 3.62 -12.93 1.81
CA ALA A 74 3.92 -14.23 2.39
C ALA A 74 2.67 -14.91 2.99
N GLN A 75 1.85 -14.16 3.73
CA GLN A 75 0.58 -14.68 4.28
C GLN A 75 -0.41 -15.08 3.18
N LEU A 76 -0.44 -14.35 2.06
CA LEU A 76 -1.28 -14.70 0.92
C LEU A 76 -0.76 -15.96 0.22
N LEU A 77 0.56 -16.11 0.07
CA LEU A 77 1.17 -17.33 -0.48
C LEU A 77 0.80 -18.56 0.37
N GLU A 78 0.88 -18.47 1.70
CA GLU A 78 0.43 -19.53 2.62
C GLU A 78 -1.07 -19.84 2.48
N SER A 79 -1.87 -18.83 2.10
CA SER A 79 -3.31 -18.97 1.87
C SER A 79 -3.67 -19.53 0.48
N GLY A 80 -2.68 -19.94 -0.32
CA GLY A 80 -2.90 -20.52 -1.65
C GLY A 80 -2.97 -19.51 -2.80
N PHE A 81 -2.47 -18.29 -2.59
CA PHE A 81 -2.19 -17.36 -3.69
C PHE A 81 -0.80 -17.64 -4.29
N ALA A 82 -0.62 -17.28 -5.55
CA ALA A 82 0.65 -17.27 -6.25
C ALA A 82 0.95 -15.84 -6.72
N ILE A 83 2.22 -15.46 -6.71
CA ILE A 83 2.67 -14.19 -7.29
C ILE A 83 2.60 -14.31 -8.81
N ASP A 84 2.04 -13.29 -9.45
CA ASP A 84 1.94 -13.17 -10.90
C ASP A 84 2.91 -12.06 -11.34
N GLU A 85 4.13 -12.46 -11.72
CA GLU A 85 5.23 -11.53 -12.04
C GLU A 85 5.00 -10.78 -13.36
N ASP A 86 4.27 -11.39 -14.31
CA ASP A 86 3.98 -10.80 -15.61
C ASP A 86 2.71 -9.92 -15.60
N ALA A 87 1.93 -9.95 -14.52
CA ALA A 87 0.68 -9.21 -14.45
C ALA A 87 0.89 -7.72 -14.15
N LEU A 88 0.37 -6.89 -15.06
CA LEU A 88 0.23 -5.46 -14.84
C LEU A 88 -0.85 -5.15 -13.81
N SER A 89 -0.66 -4.07 -13.04
CA SER A 89 -1.67 -3.53 -12.12
C SER A 89 -2.89 -3.00 -12.88
N GLN A 90 -4.07 -3.51 -12.56
CA GLN A 90 -5.34 -3.07 -13.11
C GLN A 90 -5.96 -1.95 -12.26
N TRP A 91 -5.73 -1.96 -10.94
CA TRP A 91 -6.44 -1.09 -10.00
C TRP A 91 -5.60 0.06 -9.44
N ARG A 92 -4.49 0.40 -10.11
CA ARG A 92 -3.62 1.52 -9.71
C ARG A 92 -4.37 2.84 -9.53
N VAL A 93 -5.27 3.17 -10.45
CA VAL A 93 -6.08 4.41 -10.39
C VAL A 93 -7.02 4.39 -9.19
N MET A 94 -7.63 3.25 -8.89
CA MET A 94 -8.44 3.09 -7.68
C MET A 94 -7.60 3.29 -6.42
N ALA A 95 -6.41 2.67 -6.35
CA ALA A 95 -5.48 2.82 -5.22
C ALA A 95 -5.12 4.30 -4.98
N GLN A 96 -4.82 5.04 -6.04
CA GLN A 96 -4.52 6.48 -5.96
C GLN A 96 -5.69 7.30 -5.44
N ARG A 97 -6.92 6.97 -5.84
CA ARG A 97 -8.14 7.61 -5.31
C ARG A 97 -8.27 7.41 -3.80
N TYR A 98 -8.12 6.18 -3.31
CA TYR A 98 -8.19 5.89 -1.87
C TYR A 98 -7.14 6.64 -1.06
N ILE A 99 -5.91 6.72 -1.58
CA ILE A 99 -4.86 7.51 -0.94
C ILE A 99 -5.19 9.00 -0.95
N LYS A 100 -5.75 9.53 -2.04
CA LYS A 100 -6.20 10.93 -2.09
C LYS A 100 -7.29 11.21 -1.04
N GLU A 101 -8.25 10.32 -0.90
CA GLU A 101 -9.31 10.42 0.12
C GLU A 101 -8.74 10.34 1.54
N LEU A 102 -7.78 9.44 1.78
CA LEU A 102 -7.08 9.32 3.05
C LEU A 102 -6.32 10.62 3.41
N ARG A 103 -5.61 11.20 2.43
CA ARG A 103 -4.92 12.48 2.58
C ARG A 103 -5.89 13.61 2.93
N ALA A 104 -7.02 13.69 2.23
CA ALA A 104 -8.05 14.69 2.50
C ALA A 104 -8.61 14.56 3.92
N ARG A 105 -8.88 13.34 4.39
CA ARG A 105 -9.32 13.10 5.78
C ARG A 105 -8.27 13.53 6.80
N ARG A 106 -6.99 13.20 6.56
CA ARG A 106 -5.91 13.60 7.48
C ARG A 106 -5.72 15.11 7.55
N ALA A 107 -5.82 15.81 6.42
CA ALA A 107 -5.74 17.27 6.39
C ALA A 107 -6.86 17.92 7.24
N LEU A 108 -8.08 17.36 7.24
CA LEU A 108 -9.19 17.83 8.05
C LEU A 108 -9.01 17.57 9.56
N HIS A 109 -8.25 16.54 9.92
CA HIS A 109 -8.06 16.09 11.30
C HIS A 109 -6.64 16.33 11.82
N THR A 110 -5.90 17.28 11.23
CA THR A 110 -4.57 17.63 11.72
C THR A 110 -4.73 18.30 13.09
N PRO A 111 -4.28 17.68 14.19
CA PRO A 111 -4.38 18.28 15.51
C PRO A 111 -3.47 19.51 15.57
N ASP A 112 -3.98 20.58 16.17
CA ASP A 112 -3.15 21.74 16.48
C ASP A 112 -2.21 21.34 17.63
N CYS A 113 -0.96 21.03 17.28
CA CYS A 113 0.08 20.65 18.24
C CYS A 113 0.85 21.87 18.77
N SER A 114 0.27 23.07 18.68
CA SER A 114 0.86 24.25 19.33
C SER A 114 0.91 24.01 20.83
N PHE A 115 2.12 23.95 21.38
CA PHE A 115 2.33 23.93 22.82
C PHE A 115 1.93 25.29 23.40
N ASP A 116 0.88 25.37 24.22
CA ASP A 116 0.56 26.57 25.00
C ASP A 116 1.38 26.54 26.30
N PRO A 117 2.32 27.47 26.52
CA PRO A 117 3.11 27.53 27.76
C PRO A 117 2.27 27.63 29.04
N LYS A 118 0.99 28.04 28.93
CA LYS A 118 0.05 28.08 30.06
C LYS A 118 -0.45 26.71 30.51
N ASP A 119 -0.29 25.67 29.71
CA ASP A 119 -0.69 24.30 30.09
C ASP A 119 0.26 23.68 31.13
N VAL A 120 1.39 24.36 31.43
CA VAL A 120 2.45 23.88 32.35
C VAL A 120 2.82 24.92 33.42
N LEU A 121 2.12 26.06 33.47
CA LEU A 121 2.36 27.16 34.41
C LEU A 121 1.18 27.42 35.35
#